data_AF-A0A839LFL8-F1
#
_entry.id   AF-A0A839LFL8-F1
#
_cell.length_a   1.000
_cell.length_b   1.000
_cell.length_c   1.000
_cell.angle_alpha   90.00
_cell.angle_beta   90.00
_cell.angle_gamma   90.00
#
_symmetry.space_group_name_H-M   'P 1'
#
loop_
_entity.id
_entity.type
_entity.pdbx_description
1 polymer ?
#
loop_
_entity_poly.entity_id
_entity_poly.type
_entity_poly.pdbx_seq_one_letter_code
_entity_poly.pdbx_strand_id
1 'polypeptide(L)'
;MASTIYAEAKPVLQISGIGGRLWRRSVPTTDARYGPWLRARYTVLDQEVWNERVPCLYLVGGAEDSRIRYAGISRNRMRDRWRESPAVDHETGAKIANQLFHSQCWKRIQMEHALTGHAEYIVKCINGHALRTVIERIGPPVSGFAALGADAEGIAASVERWLCNHSSERLVSWNVAMTAKLRPAKGKVS
;
A
#
# COMPACT_ATOMS: atom_id res chain seq x y z
N MET A 1 6.01 -12.45 12.01
CA MET A 1 4.67 -11.84 11.98
C MET A 1 4.29 -11.26 10.62
N ALA A 2 4.82 -10.08 10.21
CA ALA A 2 4.42 -9.44 8.96
C ALA A 2 4.58 -10.36 7.74
N SER A 3 5.68 -11.12 7.67
CA SER A 3 5.89 -12.14 6.63
C SER A 3 4.85 -13.26 6.65
N THR A 4 4.38 -13.66 7.83
CA THR A 4 3.32 -14.67 7.98
C THR A 4 2.01 -14.14 7.40
N ILE A 5 1.61 -12.92 7.78
CA ILE A 5 0.41 -12.28 7.24
C ILE A 5 0.53 -12.11 5.71
N TYR A 6 1.69 -11.69 5.21
CA TYR A 6 1.94 -11.52 3.78
C TYR A 6 1.93 -12.85 3.00
N ALA A 7 2.39 -13.95 3.61
CA ALA A 7 2.35 -15.26 3.00
C ALA A 7 0.91 -15.78 2.86
N GLU A 8 0.08 -15.55 3.88
CA GLU A 8 -1.32 -15.98 3.95
C GLU A 8 -2.28 -15.06 3.16
N ALA A 9 -1.86 -13.83 2.86
CA ALA A 9 -2.64 -12.89 2.07
C ALA A 9 -2.74 -13.32 0.59
N LYS A 10 -3.90 -13.10 -0.02
CA LYS A 10 -4.16 -13.39 -1.43
C LYS A 10 -3.53 -12.33 -2.33
N PRO A 11 -2.79 -12.70 -3.40
CA PRO A 11 -2.31 -11.74 -4.39
C PRO A 11 -3.47 -11.21 -5.23
N VAL A 12 -3.57 -9.89 -5.38
CA VAL A 12 -4.70 -9.23 -6.07
C VAL A 12 -4.25 -8.39 -7.25
N LEU A 13 -3.07 -7.79 -7.17
CA LEU A 13 -2.54 -6.91 -8.20
C LEU A 13 -1.03 -7.13 -8.32
N GLN A 14 -0.56 -7.33 -9.54
CA GLN A 14 0.85 -7.35 -9.87
C GLN A 14 1.18 -6.12 -10.71
N ILE A 15 2.21 -5.39 -10.32
CA ILE A 15 2.86 -4.37 -11.15
C ILE A 15 4.11 -5.04 -11.70
N SER A 16 4.18 -5.24 -13.02
CA SER A 16 5.27 -5.92 -13.73
C SER A 16 6.26 -4.96 -14.40
N GLY A 17 6.17 -3.68 -14.02
CA GLY A 17 7.07 -2.66 -14.51
C GLY A 17 6.50 -1.27 -14.39
N ILE A 18 7.39 -0.30 -14.31
CA ILE A 18 7.11 1.13 -14.36
C ILE A 18 8.10 1.78 -15.33
N GLY A 19 7.63 2.78 -16.08
CA GLY A 19 8.47 3.42 -17.09
C GLY A 19 7.69 4.19 -18.15
N GLY A 20 8.35 4.45 -19.27
CA GLY A 20 7.78 5.10 -20.43
C GLY A 20 7.55 6.60 -20.24
N ARG A 21 6.64 7.17 -21.04
CA ARG A 21 6.31 8.60 -21.00
C ARG A 21 5.64 9.00 -19.70
N LEU A 22 6.07 10.12 -19.15
CA LEU A 22 5.48 10.71 -17.96
C LEU A 22 4.02 11.14 -18.21
N TRP A 23 3.21 11.05 -17.17
CA TRP A 23 1.84 11.49 -17.16
C TRP A 23 1.53 12.31 -15.91
N ARG A 24 0.44 13.08 -15.95
CA ARG A 24 -0.08 13.87 -14.83
C ARG A 24 -1.51 13.46 -14.53
N ARG A 25 -1.90 13.50 -13.26
CA ARG A 25 -3.32 13.36 -12.88
C ARG A 25 -4.07 14.62 -13.23
N SER A 26 -5.32 14.47 -13.62
CA SER A 26 -6.26 15.58 -13.84
C SER A 26 -6.77 16.15 -12.51
N VAL A 27 -5.87 16.74 -11.72
CA VAL A 27 -6.13 17.42 -10.44
C VAL A 27 -5.43 18.79 -10.43
N PRO A 28 -5.71 19.70 -9.49
CA PRO A 28 -4.99 20.97 -9.38
C PRO A 28 -3.48 20.77 -9.28
N THR A 29 -2.70 21.70 -9.83
CA THR A 29 -1.22 21.66 -9.84
C THR A 29 -0.61 21.71 -8.44
N THR A 30 -1.35 22.21 -7.45
CA THR A 30 -0.98 22.26 -6.04
C THR A 30 -1.22 20.94 -5.31
N ASP A 31 -1.97 20.01 -5.91
CA ASP A 31 -2.26 18.71 -5.31
C ASP A 31 -1.03 17.81 -5.38
N ALA A 32 -0.62 17.21 -4.25
CA ALA A 32 0.53 16.30 -4.19
C ALA A 32 0.41 15.08 -5.13
N ARG A 33 -0.79 14.78 -5.63
CA ARG A 33 -1.08 13.70 -6.58
C ARG A 33 -0.94 14.16 -8.04
N TYR A 34 -0.61 15.42 -8.31
CA TYR A 34 -0.56 15.99 -9.66
C TYR A 34 0.44 15.26 -10.57
N GLY A 35 1.66 14.99 -10.08
CA GLY A 35 2.74 14.37 -10.86
C GLY A 35 3.83 15.37 -11.24
N PRO A 36 4.71 15.02 -12.20
CA PRO A 36 4.60 13.90 -13.13
C PRO A 36 4.85 12.51 -12.53
N TRP A 37 4.30 11.50 -13.19
CA TRP A 37 4.33 10.10 -12.79
C TRP A 37 4.75 9.21 -13.96
N LEU A 38 5.51 8.14 -13.69
CA LEU A 38 5.75 7.02 -14.60
C LEU A 38 4.48 6.19 -14.76
N ARG A 39 4.31 5.57 -15.92
CA ARG A 39 3.23 4.61 -16.19
C ARG A 39 3.60 3.26 -15.60
N ALA A 40 2.59 2.46 -15.26
CA ALA A 40 2.81 1.06 -14.87
C ALA A 40 2.25 0.10 -15.92
N ARG A 41 2.95 -1.03 -16.06
CA ARG A 41 2.36 -2.27 -16.57
C ARG A 41 1.89 -3.08 -15.37
N TYR A 42 0.65 -3.52 -15.41
CA TYR A 42 0.07 -4.21 -14.28
C TYR A 42 -1.03 -5.18 -14.71
N THR A 43 -1.31 -6.16 -13.85
CA THR A 43 -2.36 -7.15 -14.02
C THR A 43 -3.11 -7.29 -12.70
N VAL A 44 -4.44 -7.23 -12.75
CA VAL A 44 -5.28 -7.66 -11.62
C VAL A 44 -5.35 -9.18 -11.64
N LEU A 45 -4.81 -9.81 -10.60
CA LEU A 45 -4.65 -11.26 -10.50
C LEU A 45 -5.92 -11.96 -10.01
N ASP A 46 -6.68 -11.31 -9.14
CA ASP A 46 -7.93 -11.84 -8.58
C ASP A 46 -9.01 -10.76 -8.69
N GLN A 47 -9.87 -10.90 -9.70
CA GLN A 47 -10.93 -9.93 -9.98
C GLN A 47 -12.06 -9.97 -8.95
N GLU A 48 -12.28 -11.10 -8.28
CA GLU A 48 -13.30 -11.20 -7.24
C GLU A 48 -12.87 -10.34 -6.05
N VAL A 49 -11.68 -10.61 -5.52
CA VAL A 49 -11.11 -9.87 -4.38
C VAL A 49 -10.87 -8.39 -4.72
N TRP A 50 -10.51 -8.08 -5.97
CA TRP A 50 -10.34 -6.70 -6.44
C TRP A 50 -11.61 -5.85 -6.32
N ASN A 51 -12.77 -6.50 -6.54
CA ASN A 51 -14.08 -5.87 -6.58
C ASN A 51 -14.91 -6.09 -5.30
N GLU A 52 -14.46 -6.94 -4.40
CA GLU A 52 -15.12 -7.27 -3.14
C GLU A 52 -15.23 -6.04 -2.22
N ARG A 53 -16.38 -5.88 -1.57
CA ARG A 53 -16.66 -4.80 -0.60
C ARG A 53 -16.53 -5.31 0.83
N VAL A 54 -15.34 -5.77 1.19
CA VAL A 54 -15.07 -6.27 2.54
C VAL A 54 -13.91 -5.52 3.17
N PRO A 55 -13.95 -5.20 4.48
CA PRO A 55 -12.80 -4.66 5.17
C PRO A 55 -11.60 -5.60 5.08
N CYS A 56 -10.47 -5.09 4.59
CA CYS A 56 -9.25 -5.87 4.43
C CYS A 56 -8.00 -5.07 4.79
N LEU A 57 -7.00 -5.82 5.26
CA LEU A 57 -5.61 -5.37 5.28
C LEU A 57 -5.01 -5.68 3.90
N TYR A 58 -4.36 -4.71 3.28
CA TYR A 58 -3.55 -4.93 2.08
C TYR A 58 -2.10 -4.55 2.32
N LEU A 59 -1.22 -5.27 1.65
CA LEU A 59 0.22 -5.20 1.78
C LEU A 59 0.83 -5.07 0.39
N VAL A 60 1.83 -4.20 0.26
CA VAL A 60 2.64 -4.09 -0.96
C VAL A 60 3.99 -4.70 -0.68
N GLY A 61 4.37 -5.72 -1.43
CA GLY A 61 5.72 -6.28 -1.40
C GLY A 61 6.43 -6.11 -2.74
N GLY A 62 7.75 -6.23 -2.72
CA GLY A 62 8.53 -6.39 -3.96
C GLY A 62 8.35 -7.81 -4.47
N ALA A 63 8.20 -7.96 -5.79
CA ALA A 63 8.01 -9.27 -6.39
C ALA A 63 9.26 -10.17 -6.18
N GLU A 64 10.45 -9.58 -6.22
CA GLU A 64 11.74 -10.30 -6.22
C GLU A 64 12.35 -10.46 -4.82
N ASP A 65 12.20 -9.47 -3.94
CA ASP A 65 12.91 -9.42 -2.65
C ASP A 65 12.03 -9.82 -1.45
N SER A 66 10.73 -10.05 -1.68
CA SER A 66 9.72 -10.33 -0.66
C SER A 66 9.68 -9.32 0.50
N ARG A 67 10.28 -8.13 0.34
CA ARG A 67 10.25 -7.07 1.35
C ARG A 67 8.90 -6.38 1.26
N ILE A 68 8.20 -6.35 2.39
CA ILE A 68 6.92 -5.65 2.54
C ILE A 68 7.25 -4.17 2.66
N ARG A 69 6.75 -3.38 1.72
CA ARG A 69 7.01 -1.93 1.61
C ARG A 69 5.94 -1.09 2.27
N TYR A 70 4.70 -1.56 2.24
CA TYR A 70 3.54 -0.80 2.70
C TYR A 70 2.47 -1.71 3.28
N ALA A 71 1.79 -1.25 4.32
CA ALA A 71 0.55 -1.81 4.83
C ALA A 71 -0.57 -0.77 4.79
N GLY A 72 -1.80 -1.17 4.51
CA GLY A 72 -2.92 -0.25 4.54
C GLY A 72 -4.24 -0.99 4.71
N ILE A 73 -5.30 -0.25 5.00
CA ILE A 73 -6.65 -0.81 5.09
C ILE A 73 -7.55 -0.35 3.95
N SER A 74 -8.37 -1.25 3.44
CA SER A 74 -9.54 -0.90 2.64
C SER A 74 -10.80 -1.18 3.44
N ARG A 75 -11.71 -0.20 3.52
CA ARG A 75 -13.09 -0.38 4.01
C ARG A 75 -14.07 -0.69 2.88
N ASN A 76 -13.61 -0.51 1.65
CA ASN A 76 -14.36 -0.71 0.40
C ASN A 76 -13.54 -1.67 -0.47
N ARG A 77 -13.51 -1.45 -1.78
CA ARG A 77 -12.83 -2.34 -2.73
C ARG A 77 -11.36 -2.01 -2.88
N MET A 78 -10.54 -3.01 -3.20
CA MET A 78 -9.13 -2.80 -3.51
C MET A 78 -8.92 -1.84 -4.69
N ARG A 79 -9.82 -1.90 -5.70
CA ARG A 79 -9.84 -0.95 -6.82
C ARG A 79 -10.06 0.51 -6.41
N ASP A 80 -10.68 0.74 -5.26
CA ASP A 80 -10.90 2.09 -4.72
C ASP A 80 -9.65 2.62 -3.97
N ARG A 81 -8.67 1.76 -3.69
CA ARG A 81 -7.34 2.15 -3.18
C ARG A 81 -6.34 2.31 -4.32
N TRP A 82 -6.31 1.34 -5.24
CA TRP A 82 -5.47 1.31 -6.42
C TRP A 82 -6.31 1.67 -7.65
N ARG A 83 -6.48 2.98 -7.88
CA ARG A 83 -7.45 3.51 -8.84
C ARG A 83 -6.83 3.71 -10.20
N GLU A 84 -7.55 3.33 -11.24
CA GLU A 84 -7.37 3.88 -12.57
C GLU A 84 -7.84 5.34 -12.57
N SER A 85 -6.90 6.28 -12.60
CA SER A 85 -7.18 7.71 -12.57
C SER A 85 -7.16 8.30 -13.97
N PRO A 86 -8.02 9.31 -14.25
CA PRO A 86 -7.90 10.14 -15.44
C PRO A 86 -6.50 10.75 -15.54
N ALA A 87 -5.90 10.62 -16.71
CA ALA A 87 -4.50 10.94 -16.96
C ALA A 87 -4.34 11.79 -18.22
N VAL A 88 -3.37 12.70 -18.16
CA VAL A 88 -2.90 13.48 -19.30
C VAL A 88 -1.41 13.25 -19.49
N ASP A 89 -0.95 13.27 -20.72
CA ASP A 89 0.47 13.22 -21.05
C ASP A 89 1.20 14.45 -20.48
N HIS A 90 2.38 14.22 -19.89
CA HIS A 90 3.10 15.29 -19.21
C HIS A 90 3.59 16.37 -20.17
N GLU A 91 4.10 15.96 -21.33
CA GLU A 91 4.73 16.85 -22.31
C GLU A 91 3.69 17.54 -23.18
N THR A 92 2.75 16.78 -23.73
CA THR A 92 1.79 17.29 -24.73
C THR A 92 0.50 17.83 -24.11
N GLY A 93 0.20 17.47 -22.86
CA GLY A 93 -1.08 17.77 -22.21
C GLY A 93 -2.28 16.99 -22.78
N ALA A 94 -2.07 16.12 -23.77
CA ALA A 94 -3.13 15.32 -24.38
C ALA A 94 -3.71 14.31 -23.39
N LYS A 95 -5.01 14.05 -23.48
CA LYS A 95 -5.65 12.98 -22.70
C LYS A 95 -5.09 11.63 -23.13
N ILE A 96 -4.76 10.79 -22.15
CA ILE A 96 -4.31 9.41 -22.37
C ILE A 96 -5.25 8.42 -21.66
N ALA A 97 -5.03 7.12 -21.88
CA ALA A 97 -5.73 6.08 -21.12
C ALA A 97 -5.52 6.28 -19.62
N ASN A 98 -6.52 5.89 -18.82
CA ASN A 98 -6.42 5.97 -17.37
C ASN A 98 -5.19 5.21 -16.87
N GLN A 99 -4.58 5.72 -15.81
CA GLN A 99 -3.36 5.16 -15.25
C GLN A 99 -3.61 4.69 -13.82
N LEU A 100 -3.05 3.52 -13.48
CA LEU A 100 -3.06 3.00 -12.12
C LEU A 100 -2.37 4.00 -11.18
N PHE A 101 -2.98 4.27 -10.03
CA PHE A 101 -2.42 5.18 -9.04
C PHE A 101 -2.82 4.82 -7.62
N HIS A 102 -1.85 4.90 -6.71
CA HIS A 102 -2.07 4.81 -5.27
C HIS A 102 -1.44 6.01 -4.57
N SER A 103 -2.24 6.82 -3.87
CA SER A 103 -1.80 8.12 -3.35
C SER A 103 -0.59 8.06 -2.41
N GLN A 104 -0.47 6.99 -1.63
CA GLN A 104 0.63 6.81 -0.68
C GLN A 104 1.82 6.05 -1.27
N CYS A 105 1.58 5.14 -2.23
CA CYS A 105 2.62 4.24 -2.72
C CYS A 105 3.31 4.77 -3.97
N TRP A 106 2.61 5.53 -4.83
CA TRP A 106 3.15 5.85 -6.16
C TRP A 106 4.44 6.68 -6.11
N LYS A 107 4.48 7.69 -5.23
CA LYS A 107 5.70 8.49 -5.01
C LYS A 107 6.86 7.60 -4.55
N ARG A 108 6.60 6.64 -3.66
CA ARG A 108 7.62 5.74 -3.11
C ARG A 108 8.13 4.73 -4.15
N ILE A 109 7.21 4.19 -4.95
CA ILE A 109 7.52 3.32 -6.09
C ILE A 109 8.48 4.03 -7.06
N GLN A 110 8.17 5.26 -7.48
CA GLN A 110 9.07 6.01 -8.36
C GLN A 110 10.43 6.32 -7.72
N MET A 111 10.45 6.69 -6.44
CA MET A 111 11.70 6.96 -5.74
C MET A 111 12.58 5.72 -5.68
N GLU A 112 12.00 4.56 -5.35
CA GLU A 112 12.72 3.31 -5.32
C GLU A 112 13.23 2.92 -6.70
N HIS A 113 12.40 3.03 -7.74
CA HIS A 113 12.80 2.80 -9.12
C HIS A 113 13.99 3.65 -9.56
N ALA A 114 13.97 4.94 -9.25
CA ALA A 114 15.06 5.85 -9.58
C ALA A 114 16.36 5.50 -8.84
N LEU A 115 16.28 4.90 -7.65
CA LEU A 115 17.44 4.55 -6.83
C LEU A 115 18.01 3.17 -7.14
N THR A 116 17.16 2.18 -7.42
CA THR A 116 17.56 0.77 -7.48
C THR A 116 17.24 0.10 -8.82
N GLY A 117 16.48 0.76 -9.70
CA GLY A 117 15.93 0.15 -10.90
C GLY A 117 14.76 -0.81 -10.64
N HIS A 118 14.39 -1.05 -9.37
CA HIS A 118 13.30 -1.96 -9.02
C HIS A 118 11.98 -1.48 -9.62
N ALA A 119 11.21 -2.40 -10.20
CA ALA A 119 10.03 -2.06 -10.99
C ALA A 119 8.84 -3.02 -10.78
N GLU A 120 9.01 -4.06 -9.96
CA GLU A 120 8.03 -5.13 -9.82
C GLU A 120 7.47 -5.25 -8.40
N TYR A 121 6.16 -5.17 -8.29
CA TYR A 121 5.46 -5.17 -7.00
C TYR A 121 4.28 -6.12 -7.02
N ILE A 122 4.01 -6.72 -5.86
CA ILE A 122 2.82 -7.53 -5.63
C ILE A 122 2.01 -6.88 -4.51
N VAL A 123 0.75 -6.61 -4.78
CA VAL A 123 -0.22 -6.20 -3.78
C VAL A 123 -1.03 -7.42 -3.39
N LYS A 124 -0.98 -7.74 -2.11
CA LYS A 124 -1.76 -8.80 -1.49
C LYS A 124 -2.79 -8.22 -0.54
N CYS A 125 -3.90 -8.92 -0.31
CA CYS A 125 -4.82 -8.56 0.76
C CYS A 125 -5.37 -9.76 1.51
N ILE A 126 -5.82 -9.51 2.72
CA ILE A 126 -6.47 -10.48 3.61
C ILE A 126 -7.65 -9.79 4.29
N ASN A 127 -8.84 -10.38 4.17
CA ASN A 127 -10.04 -9.84 4.82
C ASN A 127 -9.95 -10.00 6.34
N GLY A 128 -10.73 -9.20 7.09
CA GLY A 128 -10.64 -9.20 8.56
C GLY A 128 -10.92 -10.56 9.20
N HIS A 129 -11.81 -11.38 8.63
CA HIS A 129 -12.12 -12.71 9.15
C HIS A 129 -10.94 -13.68 9.00
N ALA A 130 -10.34 -13.77 7.81
CA ALA A 130 -9.16 -14.60 7.58
C ALA A 130 -7.96 -14.07 8.38
N LEU A 131 -7.82 -12.75 8.48
CA LEU A 131 -6.76 -12.11 9.26
C LEU A 131 -6.86 -12.49 10.74
N ARG A 132 -8.06 -12.56 11.30
CA ARG A 132 -8.29 -13.02 12.67
C ARG A 132 -7.68 -14.41 12.92
N THR A 133 -8.00 -15.37 12.06
CA THR A 133 -7.45 -16.74 12.17
C THR A 133 -5.92 -16.74 12.09
N VAL A 134 -5.35 -15.89 11.24
CA VAL A 134 -3.88 -15.75 11.11
C VAL A 134 -3.26 -15.16 12.38
N ILE A 135 -3.82 -14.09 12.96
CA ILE A 135 -3.25 -13.48 14.18
C ILE A 135 -3.42 -14.36 15.42
N GLU A 136 -4.50 -15.15 15.50
CA GLU A 136 -4.69 -16.15 16.57
C GLU A 136 -3.57 -17.20 16.53
N ARG A 137 -3.24 -17.70 15.32
CA ARG A 137 -2.12 -18.64 15.11
C ARG A 137 -0.74 -18.04 15.39
N ILE A 138 -0.54 -16.77 15.07
CA ILE A 138 0.73 -16.07 15.31
C ILE A 138 0.99 -15.94 16.82
N GLY A 139 -0.06 -15.70 17.60
CA GLY A 139 0.05 -15.52 19.05
C GLY A 139 0.36 -14.07 19.49
N PRO A 140 0.68 -13.87 20.78
CA PRO A 140 0.90 -12.54 21.34
C PRO A 140 2.08 -11.79 20.70
N PRO A 141 2.04 -10.45 20.63
CA PRO A 141 0.98 -9.59 21.16
C PRO A 141 -0.24 -9.44 20.23
N VAL A 142 -0.13 -9.83 18.95
CA VAL A 142 -1.17 -9.50 17.96
C VAL A 142 -2.41 -10.37 18.03
N SER A 143 -2.33 -11.57 18.61
CA SER A 143 -3.52 -12.37 18.91
C SER A 143 -4.50 -11.65 19.82
N GLY A 144 -4.06 -10.65 20.61
CA GLY A 144 -4.94 -9.83 21.44
C GLY A 144 -6.01 -9.07 20.63
N PHE A 145 -5.74 -8.76 19.35
CA PHE A 145 -6.76 -8.13 18.48
C PHE A 145 -7.89 -9.08 18.08
N ALA A 146 -7.75 -10.39 18.29
CA ALA A 146 -8.85 -11.34 18.10
C ALA A 146 -10.04 -11.09 19.05
N ALA A 147 -9.81 -10.39 20.17
CA ALA A 147 -10.86 -9.95 21.09
C ALA A 147 -11.90 -9.02 20.44
N LEU A 148 -11.59 -8.41 19.29
CA LEU A 148 -12.53 -7.62 18.49
C LEU A 148 -13.61 -8.49 17.81
N GLY A 149 -13.50 -9.82 17.88
CA GLY A 149 -14.56 -10.74 17.52
C GLY A 149 -14.92 -10.70 16.03
N ALA A 150 -16.10 -10.19 15.72
CA ALA A 150 -16.63 -10.09 14.36
C ALA A 150 -16.34 -8.74 13.67
N ASP A 151 -15.71 -7.79 14.37
CA ASP A 151 -15.33 -6.49 13.79
C ASP A 151 -14.12 -6.63 12.85
N ALA A 152 -14.40 -7.02 11.60
CA ALA A 152 -13.41 -7.22 10.56
C ALA A 152 -12.61 -5.93 10.25
N GLU A 153 -13.25 -4.76 10.33
CA GLU A 153 -12.57 -3.48 10.12
C GLU A 153 -11.63 -3.19 11.29
N GLY A 154 -12.11 -3.31 12.53
CA GLY A 154 -11.32 -3.11 13.73
C GLY A 154 -10.10 -4.02 13.78
N ILE A 155 -10.23 -5.28 13.38
CA ILE A 155 -9.12 -6.23 13.26
C ILE A 155 -8.10 -5.73 12.23
N ALA A 156 -8.53 -5.41 11.00
CA ALA A 156 -7.63 -4.94 9.95
C ALA A 156 -6.91 -3.64 10.35
N ALA A 157 -7.62 -2.68 10.95
CA ALA A 157 -7.08 -1.40 11.40
C ALA A 157 -6.09 -1.56 12.56
N SER A 158 -6.40 -2.41 13.53
CA SER A 158 -5.52 -2.68 14.67
C SER A 158 -4.21 -3.33 14.23
N VAL A 159 -4.29 -4.32 13.33
CA VAL A 159 -3.11 -4.98 12.78
C VAL A 159 -2.29 -4.05 11.89
N GLU A 160 -2.94 -3.24 11.03
CA GLU A 160 -2.25 -2.23 10.21
C GLU A 160 -1.47 -1.24 11.09
N ARG A 161 -2.11 -0.72 12.15
CA ARG A 161 -1.46 0.19 13.08
C ARG A 161 -0.30 -0.46 13.81
N TRP A 162 -0.46 -1.72 14.22
CA TRP A 162 0.63 -2.48 14.83
C TRP A 162 1.80 -2.60 13.87
N LEU A 163 1.55 -3.02 12.61
CA LEU A 163 2.58 -3.16 11.57
C LEU A 163 3.30 -1.83 11.33
N CYS A 164 2.57 -0.72 11.23
CA CYS A 164 3.14 0.61 11.03
C CYS A 164 4.06 1.06 12.19
N ASN A 165 3.77 0.63 13.41
CA ASN A 165 4.55 0.99 14.60
C ASN A 165 5.69 0.01 14.91
N HIS A 166 5.75 -1.14 14.23
CA HIS A 166 6.74 -2.19 14.47
C HIS A 166 7.45 -2.57 13.16
N SER A 167 8.29 -1.64 12.67
CA SER A 167 9.16 -1.92 11.53
C SER A 167 10.08 -3.10 11.81
N SER A 168 10.38 -3.87 10.77
CA SER A 168 11.36 -4.97 10.82
C SER A 168 12.18 -4.96 9.54
N GLU A 169 13.24 -5.74 9.46
CA GLU A 169 14.04 -5.88 8.23
C GLU A 169 13.18 -6.27 7.00
N ARG A 170 12.06 -6.97 7.22
CA ARG A 170 11.12 -7.41 6.19
C ARG A 170 9.93 -6.47 5.99
N LEU A 171 9.74 -5.46 6.84
CA LEU A 171 8.69 -4.44 6.74
C LEU A 171 9.32 -3.05 6.70
N VAL A 172 9.50 -2.56 5.48
CA VAL A 172 10.02 -1.22 5.17
C VAL A 172 8.95 -0.19 5.47
N SER A 173 9.36 0.97 5.99
CA SER A 173 8.43 2.02 6.38
C SER A 173 8.12 2.94 5.19
N TRP A 174 7.20 2.55 4.29
CA TRP A 174 6.53 3.56 3.43
C TRP A 174 5.37 4.25 4.17
N ASN A 175 4.91 3.64 5.27
CA ASN A 175 3.87 4.12 6.17
C ASN A 175 4.26 5.33 7.04
N VAL A 176 5.45 5.92 6.86
CA VAL A 176 6.03 7.01 7.70
C VAL A 176 5.10 8.21 7.93
N ALA A 177 4.08 8.41 7.09
CA ALA A 177 3.06 9.43 7.33
C ALA A 177 2.25 9.22 8.64
N MET A 178 2.25 8.02 9.23
CA MET A 178 1.54 7.70 10.46
C MET A 178 2.42 7.73 11.72
N THR A 179 3.74 7.78 11.56
CA THR A 179 4.68 7.96 12.67
C THR A 179 5.13 9.42 12.68
N ALA A 180 4.30 10.31 13.20
CA ALA A 180 4.82 11.58 13.71
C ALA A 180 5.80 11.24 14.84
N LYS A 181 7.09 11.04 14.50
CA LYS A 181 8.13 11.17 15.50
C LYS A 181 8.05 12.62 15.96
N LEU A 182 7.49 12.82 17.15
CA LEU A 182 7.59 14.08 17.88
C LEU A 182 9.05 14.53 17.77
N ARG A 183 9.29 15.65 17.08
CA ARG A 183 10.61 16.28 17.10
C ARG A 183 10.96 16.51 18.57
N PRO A 184 12.16 16.14 19.05
CA PRO A 184 12.59 16.56 20.37
C PRO A 184 12.51 18.09 20.41
N ALA A 185 11.83 18.62 21.43
CA ALA A 185 11.76 20.05 21.66
C ALA A 185 13.20 20.58 21.70
N LYS A 186 13.50 21.58 20.87
CA LYS A 186 14.78 22.30 20.96
C LYS A 186 14.88 22.84 22.38
N GLY A 187 15.80 22.29 23.16
CA GLY A 187 16.17 22.85 24.45
C GLY A 187 16.56 24.32 24.25
N LYS A 188 15.93 25.21 25.01
CA LYS A 188 16.43 26.56 25.19
C LYS A 188 17.75 26.43 25.95
N VAL A 189 18.83 26.84 25.29
CA VAL A 189 20.07 27.20 25.98
C VAL A 189 19.88 28.65 26.39
N SER A 190 19.85 28.88 27.69
CA SER A 190 20.07 30.16 28.35
C SER A 190 20.61 29.86 29.74
#